data_AF-A0A085ZM11-F1
#
_entry.id   AF-A0A085ZM11-F1
#
_cell.length_a   1.000
_cell.length_b   1.000
_cell.length_c   1.000
_cell.angle_alpha   90.00
_cell.angle_beta   90.00
_cell.angle_gamma   90.00
#
_symmetry.space_group_name_H-M   'P 1'
#
loop_
_entity.id
_entity.type
_entity.pdbx_description
1 polymer ?
#
loop_
_entity_poly.entity_id
_entity_poly.type
_entity_poly.pdbx_seq_one_letter_code
_entity_poly.pdbx_strand_id
1 'polypeptide(L)'
;MKKTALLFSLFLLLSSCSTTNKIGSAENALNGKWNWVSSSGGFIGKTITPASENKKTILEISNSTIKKYENGNLIFESKYAIKEEPSIYGNERKMILFENDMPKQSFEVKDNKLYLSEECNDCYQSEYVRLK
;
A
#
# COMPACT_ATOMS: atom_id res chain seq x y z
N MET A 1 -23.09 25.21 -62.99
CA MET A 1 -23.86 24.01 -62.56
C MET A 1 -23.01 23.18 -61.62
N LYS A 2 -23.49 22.89 -60.39
CA LYS A 2 -23.16 21.70 -59.56
C LYS A 2 -21.67 21.53 -59.17
N LYS A 3 -21.19 21.46 -57.92
CA LYS A 3 -21.74 20.91 -56.66
C LYS A 3 -20.86 21.39 -55.47
N THR A 4 -21.51 21.50 -54.31
CA THR A 4 -21.05 21.43 -52.91
C THR A 4 -19.71 20.72 -52.67
N ALA A 5 -18.85 21.18 -51.75
CA ALA A 5 -18.73 20.77 -50.34
C ALA A 5 -17.21 20.90 -49.98
N LEU A 6 -16.68 21.07 -48.78
CA LEU A 6 -17.15 21.04 -47.41
C LEU A 6 -16.12 21.85 -46.58
N LEU A 7 -16.61 22.57 -45.59
CA LEU A 7 -15.84 23.24 -44.54
C LEU A 7 -15.19 22.20 -43.58
N PHE A 8 -14.29 22.68 -42.71
CA PHE A 8 -13.69 22.04 -41.51
C PHE A 8 -12.42 21.20 -41.69
N SER A 9 -11.27 21.77 -41.30
CA SER A 9 -10.29 21.05 -40.48
C SER A 9 -9.37 22.02 -39.73
N LEU A 10 -9.91 22.62 -38.66
CA LEU A 10 -9.14 23.17 -37.54
C LEU A 10 -9.51 22.35 -36.31
N PHE A 11 -8.56 22.19 -35.37
CA PHE A 11 -8.64 21.44 -34.09
C PHE A 11 -8.44 19.92 -34.25
N LEU A 12 -7.49 19.21 -33.62
CA LEU A 12 -6.67 19.44 -32.44
C LEU A 12 -5.35 18.67 -32.55
N LEU A 13 -4.20 19.32 -32.37
CA LEU A 13 -3.00 18.66 -31.87
C LEU A 13 -2.97 18.85 -30.35
N LEU A 14 -3.84 18.13 -29.65
CA LEU A 14 -3.61 17.86 -28.23
C LEU A 14 -2.56 16.76 -28.16
N SER A 15 -1.30 17.17 -28.17
CA SER A 15 -0.19 16.35 -27.71
C SER A 15 -0.43 16.01 -26.24
N SER A 16 -1.14 14.89 -26.02
CA SER A 16 -1.20 14.19 -24.75
C SER A 16 0.23 13.76 -24.39
N CYS A 17 0.91 14.62 -23.64
CA CYS A 17 2.09 14.20 -22.89
C CYS A 17 1.57 13.33 -21.74
N SER A 18 1.38 12.04 -22.00
CA SER A 18 1.33 11.08 -20.91
C SER A 18 2.73 11.06 -20.31
N THR A 19 2.96 11.84 -19.26
CA THR A 19 4.04 11.57 -18.32
C THR A 19 3.73 10.19 -17.75
N THR A 20 4.29 9.16 -18.37
CA THR A 20 4.47 7.86 -17.75
C THR A 20 5.47 8.11 -16.62
N ASN A 21 4.96 8.65 -15.51
CA ASN A 21 5.61 8.52 -14.23
C ASN A 21 5.86 7.02 -14.12
N LYS A 22 7.13 6.63 -14.19
CA LYS A 22 7.55 5.27 -13.84
C LYS A 22 7.10 5.10 -12.40
N ILE A 23 5.89 4.56 -12.21
CA ILE A 23 5.46 4.00 -10.95
C ILE A 23 6.51 2.94 -10.70
N GLY A 24 7.47 3.25 -9.83
CA GLY A 24 8.39 2.24 -9.34
C GLY A 24 7.55 1.04 -8.94
N SER A 25 8.02 -0.18 -9.23
CA SER A 25 7.29 -1.40 -8.86
C SER A 25 6.71 -1.27 -7.44
N ALA A 26 5.54 -1.86 -7.17
CA ALA A 26 4.88 -1.73 -5.88
C ALA A 26 5.82 -2.05 -4.69
N GLU A 27 6.81 -2.92 -4.92
CA GLU A 27 7.95 -3.22 -4.04
C GLU A 27 8.81 -1.97 -3.73
N ASN A 28 9.22 -1.21 -4.73
CA ASN A 28 9.98 0.03 -4.55
C ASN A 28 9.19 1.07 -3.74
N ALA A 29 7.87 1.08 -3.87
CA ALA A 29 7.01 1.97 -3.08
C ALA A 29 6.95 1.56 -1.60
N LEU A 30 7.05 0.26 -1.28
CA LEU A 30 7.05 -0.24 0.10
C LEU A 30 8.37 -0.04 0.82
N ASN A 31 9.50 -0.06 0.11
CA ASN A 31 10.83 0.08 0.70
C ASN A 31 10.96 1.34 1.56
N GLY A 32 11.50 1.19 2.77
CA GLY A 32 11.75 2.28 3.71
C GLY A 32 11.34 1.93 5.14
N LYS A 33 11.39 2.95 6.01
CA LYS A 33 10.95 2.85 7.41
C LYS A 33 9.63 3.57 7.59
N TRP A 34 8.72 2.94 8.30
CA TRP A 34 7.34 3.36 8.47
C TRP A 34 6.99 3.39 9.95
N ASN A 35 6.60 4.56 10.45
CA ASN A 35 6.15 4.72 11.82
C ASN A 35 4.64 4.45 11.90
N TRP A 36 4.26 3.53 12.77
CA TRP A 36 2.86 3.18 13.00
C TRP A 36 2.07 4.36 13.57
N VAL A 37 0.89 4.61 13.01
CA VAL A 37 -0.02 5.68 13.42
C VAL A 37 -1.19 5.10 14.20
N SER A 38 -1.84 4.08 13.64
CA SER A 38 -3.00 3.43 14.25
C SER A 38 -3.30 2.08 13.61
N SER A 39 -4.01 1.24 14.35
CA SER A 39 -4.68 0.07 13.79
C SER A 39 -6.13 0.02 14.28
N SER A 40 -7.04 -0.32 13.38
CA SER A 40 -8.48 -0.43 13.66
C SER A 40 -8.99 -1.77 13.16
N GLY A 41 -9.82 -2.43 13.97
CA GLY A 41 -10.36 -3.75 13.66
C GLY A 41 -10.43 -4.61 14.90
N GLY A 42 -10.16 -5.91 14.75
CA GLY A 42 -10.38 -6.87 15.82
C GLY A 42 -11.87 -7.20 15.99
N PHE A 43 -12.15 -8.28 16.72
CA PHE A 43 -13.51 -8.72 17.05
C PHE A 43 -14.40 -7.62 17.66
N ILE A 44 -13.80 -6.69 18.42
CA ILE A 44 -14.51 -5.58 19.08
C ILE A 44 -14.51 -4.27 18.28
N GLY A 45 -13.83 -4.21 17.12
CA GLY A 45 -13.73 -2.99 16.32
C GLY A 45 -12.98 -1.84 17.00
N LYS A 46 -11.99 -2.15 17.85
CA LYS A 46 -11.24 -1.13 18.60
C LYS A 46 -10.18 -0.48 17.71
N THR A 47 -9.99 0.82 17.89
CA THR A 47 -8.82 1.53 17.37
C THR A 47 -7.74 1.62 18.44
N ILE A 48 -6.53 1.22 18.08
CA ILE A 48 -5.32 1.30 18.90
C ILE A 48 -4.30 2.23 18.26
N THR A 49 -3.53 2.93 19.08
CA THR A 49 -2.56 3.95 18.68
C THR A 49 -1.29 3.81 19.53
N PRO A 50 -0.16 4.43 19.13
CA PRO A 50 1.04 4.48 19.98
C PRO A 50 0.76 4.97 21.40
N ALA A 51 -0.12 5.95 21.55
CA ALA A 51 -0.48 6.51 22.85
C ALA A 51 -1.33 5.54 23.68
N SER A 52 -2.34 4.89 23.08
CA SER A 52 -3.21 3.97 23.82
C SER A 52 -2.49 2.68 24.24
N GLU A 53 -1.50 2.26 23.48
CA GLU A 53 -0.72 1.03 23.73
C GLU A 53 0.61 1.31 24.44
N ASN A 54 0.93 2.58 24.72
CA ASN A 54 2.21 3.02 25.31
C ASN A 54 3.44 2.39 24.62
N LYS A 55 3.41 2.35 23.28
CA LYS A 55 4.50 1.77 22.49
C LYS A 55 4.73 2.51 21.18
N LYS A 56 5.97 2.48 20.71
CA LYS A 56 6.35 2.95 19.38
C LYS A 56 6.61 1.73 18.48
N THR A 57 5.91 1.66 17.36
CA THR A 57 6.09 0.59 16.38
C THR A 57 6.67 1.14 15.08
N ILE A 58 7.73 0.52 14.58
CA ILE A 58 8.34 0.83 13.28
C ILE A 58 8.34 -0.43 12.43
N LEU A 59 7.89 -0.32 11.18
CA LEU A 59 8.15 -1.30 10.14
C LEU A 59 9.33 -0.85 9.28
N GLU A 60 10.28 -1.73 9.04
CA GLU A 60 11.37 -1.54 8.10
C GLU A 60 11.22 -2.55 6.98
N ILE A 61 10.99 -2.05 5.77
CA ILE A 61 10.74 -2.86 4.59
C ILE A 61 11.88 -2.63 3.61
N SER A 62 12.46 -3.72 3.14
CA SER A 62 13.46 -3.79 2.08
C SER A 62 12.96 -4.75 1.00
N ASN A 63 13.65 -4.83 -0.14
CA ASN A 63 13.22 -5.59 -1.32
C ASN A 63 12.65 -6.99 -1.04
N SER A 64 13.18 -7.71 -0.04
CA SER A 64 12.78 -9.09 0.26
C SER A 64 12.47 -9.34 1.72
N THR A 65 12.55 -8.34 2.60
CA THR A 65 12.47 -8.55 4.05
C THR A 65 11.72 -7.42 4.73
N ILE A 66 10.81 -7.80 5.63
CA ILE A 66 10.07 -6.90 6.52
C ILE A 66 10.52 -7.19 7.95
N LYS A 67 10.85 -6.13 8.68
CA LYS A 67 11.17 -6.15 10.11
C LYS A 67 10.19 -5.27 10.86
N LYS A 68 9.73 -5.72 12.02
CA LYS A 68 8.92 -4.91 12.95
C LYS A 68 9.70 -4.70 14.23
N TYR A 69 9.76 -3.45 14.65
CA TYR A 69 10.37 -3.03 15.90
C TYR A 69 9.29 -2.48 16.82
N GLU A 70 9.34 -2.86 18.09
CA GLU A 70 8.54 -2.24 19.16
C GLU A 70 9.48 -1.68 20.23
N ASN A 71 9.35 -0.38 20.50
CA ASN A 71 10.22 0.35 21.43
C ASN A 71 11.73 0.18 21.14
N GLY A 72 12.08 0.03 19.85
CA GLY A 72 13.46 -0.18 19.38
C GLY A 72 13.92 -1.64 19.33
N ASN A 73 13.17 -2.57 19.94
CA ASN A 73 13.51 -3.99 19.92
C ASN A 73 12.91 -4.67 18.69
N LEU A 74 13.70 -5.49 18.00
CA LEU A 74 13.21 -6.32 16.89
C LEU A 74 12.28 -7.40 17.45
N ILE A 75 11.02 -7.41 17.04
CA ILE A 75 10.01 -8.39 17.49
C ILE A 75 9.51 -9.31 16.37
N PHE A 76 9.80 -8.96 15.12
CA PHE A 76 9.40 -9.75 13.96
C PHE A 76 10.36 -9.48 12.81
N GLU A 77 10.75 -10.54 12.12
CA GLU A 77 11.48 -10.49 10.86
C GLU A 77 10.97 -11.61 9.97
N SER A 78 10.66 -11.28 8.72
CA SER A 78 10.20 -12.27 7.74
C SER A 78 10.60 -11.85 6.34
N LYS A 79 10.94 -12.84 5.52
CA LYS A 79 10.98 -12.63 4.08
C LYS A 79 9.55 -12.54 3.55
N TYR A 80 9.39 -11.86 2.42
CA TYR A 80 8.09 -11.76 1.77
C TYR A 80 8.20 -11.78 0.27
N ALA A 81 7.07 -12.08 -0.38
CA ALA A 81 6.84 -11.88 -1.80
C ALA A 81 5.59 -11.02 -2.00
N ILE A 82 5.50 -10.36 -3.16
CA ILE A 82 4.28 -9.66 -3.57
C ILE A 82 3.57 -10.46 -4.65
N LYS A 83 2.28 -10.72 -4.47
CA LYS A 83 1.42 -11.35 -5.48
C LYS A 83 0.07 -10.66 -5.57
N GLU A 84 -0.56 -10.75 -6.75
CA GLU A 84 -1.96 -10.40 -6.91
C GLU A 84 -2.82 -11.61 -6.54
N GLU A 85 -3.75 -11.41 -5.62
CA GLU A 85 -4.57 -12.45 -5.01
C GLU A 85 -6.00 -11.92 -4.77
N PRO A 86 -7.02 -12.80 -4.74
CA PRO A 86 -8.36 -12.42 -4.31
C PRO A 86 -8.35 -11.92 -2.86
N SER A 87 -8.95 -10.75 -2.63
CA SER A 87 -9.10 -10.15 -1.31
C SER A 87 -10.43 -10.53 -0.65
N ILE A 88 -10.40 -10.71 0.67
CA ILE A 88 -11.61 -10.89 1.48
C ILE A 88 -12.49 -9.63 1.46
N TYR A 89 -11.89 -8.48 1.11
CA TYR A 89 -12.56 -7.19 0.98
C TYR A 89 -13.02 -6.93 -0.47
N GLY A 90 -13.03 -7.96 -1.31
CA GLY A 90 -13.43 -7.91 -2.71
C GLY A 90 -12.32 -7.51 -3.67
N ASN A 91 -12.51 -7.84 -4.95
CA ASN A 91 -11.55 -7.69 -6.05
C ASN A 91 -10.19 -8.36 -5.80
N GLU A 92 -9.36 -8.41 -6.84
CA GLU A 92 -7.96 -8.79 -6.68
C GLU A 92 -7.16 -7.60 -6.14
N ARG A 93 -6.21 -7.88 -5.25
CA ARG A 93 -5.32 -6.89 -4.65
C ARG A 93 -3.89 -7.41 -4.61
N LYS A 94 -2.94 -6.49 -4.65
CA LYS A 94 -1.53 -6.80 -4.35
C LYS A 94 -1.40 -7.08 -2.86
N MET A 95 -0.78 -8.21 -2.54
CA MET A 95 -0.62 -8.70 -1.19
C MET A 95 0.84 -8.99 -0.88
N ILE A 96 1.24 -8.69 0.35
CA ILE A 96 2.45 -9.17 0.98
C ILE A 96 2.16 -10.58 1.50
N LEU A 97 2.89 -11.55 0.97
CA LEU A 97 2.87 -12.94 1.42
C LEU A 97 4.14 -13.16 2.23
N PHE A 98 3.98 -13.40 3.53
CA PHE A 98 5.09 -13.69 4.42
C PHE A 98 5.50 -15.16 4.31
N GLU A 99 6.80 -15.45 4.51
CA GLU A 99 7.28 -16.84 4.55
C GLU A 99 6.92 -17.56 5.86
N ASN A 100 6.67 -16.82 6.94
CA ASN A 100 6.07 -17.35 8.15
C ASN A 100 4.54 -17.32 8.03
N ASP A 101 3.82 -18.25 8.68
CA ASP A 101 2.36 -18.48 8.60
C ASP A 101 1.47 -17.31 9.10
N MET A 102 1.98 -16.08 9.03
CA MET A 102 1.24 -14.85 9.25
C MET A 102 0.16 -14.66 8.17
N PRO A 103 -0.97 -14.03 8.52
CA PRO A 103 -1.95 -13.61 7.53
C PRO A 103 -1.31 -12.77 6.43
N LYS A 104 -1.65 -13.06 5.17
CA LYS A 104 -1.31 -12.21 4.04
C LYS A 104 -1.91 -10.81 4.24
N GLN A 105 -1.22 -9.78 3.75
CA GLN A 105 -1.65 -8.39 3.92
C GLN A 105 -1.80 -7.71 2.58
N SER A 106 -2.99 -7.19 2.25
CA SER A 106 -3.09 -6.23 1.15
C SER A 106 -2.53 -4.88 1.58
N PHE A 107 -2.00 -4.12 0.61
CA PHE A 107 -1.36 -2.85 0.90
C PHE A 107 -1.71 -1.77 -0.12
N GLU A 108 -1.69 -0.53 0.36
CA GLU A 108 -1.75 0.67 -0.47
C GLU A 108 -0.70 1.67 0.02
N VAL A 109 0.11 2.18 -0.90
CA VAL A 109 1.04 3.29 -0.61
C VAL A 109 0.51 4.53 -1.31
N LYS A 110 0.20 5.56 -0.53
CA LYS A 110 -0.26 6.86 -1.02
C LYS A 110 0.56 7.96 -0.38
N ASP A 111 1.33 8.68 -1.19
CA ASP A 111 2.27 9.71 -0.75
C ASP A 111 3.25 9.15 0.32
N ASN A 112 3.21 9.72 1.53
CA ASN A 112 4.00 9.29 2.67
C ASN A 112 3.24 8.35 3.62
N LYS A 113 2.13 7.77 3.18
CA LYS A 113 1.32 6.84 3.98
C LYS A 113 1.36 5.43 3.41
N LEU A 114 1.40 4.47 4.30
CA LEU A 114 1.25 3.05 4.01
C LEU A 114 0.03 2.54 4.78
N TYR A 115 -0.88 1.91 4.05
CA TYR A 115 -2.03 1.21 4.59
C TYR A 115 -1.80 -0.28 4.42
N LEU A 116 -1.90 -1.05 5.50
CA LEU A 116 -1.83 -2.51 5.50
C LEU A 116 -3.16 -3.06 6.01
N SER A 117 -3.77 -3.99 5.29
CA SER A 117 -4.99 -4.68 5.72
C SER A 117 -4.70 -6.17 5.81
N GLU A 118 -4.83 -6.72 7.01
CA GLU A 118 -4.75 -8.16 7.22
C GLU A 118 -5.93 -8.86 6.55
N GLU A 119 -5.67 -9.82 5.67
CA GLU A 119 -6.71 -10.51 4.91
C GLU A 119 -7.37 -11.62 5.76
N CYS A 120 -8.00 -11.23 6.87
CA CYS A 120 -8.83 -12.07 7.73
C CYS A 120 -9.98 -11.29 8.38
N ASN A 121 -11.10 -11.97 8.66
CA ASN A 121 -12.40 -11.34 8.98
C ASN A 121 -12.38 -10.44 10.22
N ASP A 122 -11.66 -10.81 11.28
CA ASP A 122 -11.62 -10.08 12.55
C ASP A 122 -10.23 -9.48 12.84
N CYS A 123 -9.49 -9.18 11.78
CA CYS A 123 -8.12 -8.67 11.90
C CYS A 123 -8.06 -7.14 11.81
N TYR A 124 -6.84 -6.60 11.74
CA TYR A 124 -6.63 -5.16 11.77
C TYR A 124 -6.27 -4.58 10.41
N GLN A 125 -6.71 -3.34 10.22
CA GLN A 125 -6.20 -2.42 9.21
C GLN A 125 -5.30 -1.42 9.91
N SER A 126 -4.13 -1.18 9.36
CA SER A 126 -3.06 -0.40 9.99
C SER A 126 -2.60 0.74 9.08
N GLU A 127 -2.48 1.92 9.65
CA GLU A 127 -1.91 3.11 9.00
C GLU A 127 -0.50 3.37 9.52
N TYR A 128 0.40 3.70 8.61
CA TYR A 128 1.76 4.10 8.88
C TYR A 128 2.12 5.36 8.11
N VAL A 129 3.06 6.13 8.66
CA VAL A 129 3.70 7.28 8.00
C VAL A 129 5.16 7.00 7.73
N ARG A 130 5.66 7.36 6.55
CA ARG A 130 7.06 7.19 6.17
C ARG A 130 7.95 8.06 7.06
N LEU A 131 9.01 7.46 7.60
CA LEU A 131 10.08 8.20 8.27
C LEU A 131 11.00 8.84 7.23
N LYS A 132 11.34 10.11 7.45
CA LYS A 132 12.28 10.87 6.61
C LYS A 132 13.71 10.47 6.89
#